data_AF-A0A1D7V1R0-F1
#
_entry.id   AF-A0A1D7V1R0-F1
#
_cell.length_a   1.000
_cell.length_b   1.000
_cell.length_c   1.000
_cell.angle_alpha   90.00
_cell.angle_beta   90.00
_cell.angle_gamma   90.00
#
_symmetry.space_group_name_H-M   'P 1'
#
loop_
_entity.id
_entity.type
_entity.pdbx_description
1 polymer ?
#
loop_
_entity_poly.entity_id
_entity_poly.type
_entity_poly.pdbx_seq_one_letter_code
_entity_poly.pdbx_strand_id
1 'polypeptide(L)'
;MTGSGRNLEFFVSKSGSLPQTLCLKYAALGNDKTIDSHRQITKKKDLEPYQRAWSYPRSIRSMLNWYRAAVLFPPKLPKNKKILNPVKIFWGERDPFLKTEMGRNSLRFLENGEYQGSTATHWLHHDIPEILNPAIYEFLQR
;
A
#
# COMPACT_ATOMS: atom_id res chain seq x y z
N MET A 1 -31.00 30.39 -15.31
CA MET A 1 -31.59 29.36 -16.20
C MET A 1 -30.67 29.26 -17.39
N THR A 2 -30.01 28.18 -17.81
CA THR A 2 -30.01 26.72 -17.54
C THR A 2 -28.57 26.28 -17.92
N GLY A 3 -27.85 25.41 -17.23
CA GLY A 3 -28.19 24.04 -16.88
C GLY A 3 -27.43 23.06 -17.78
N SER A 4 -26.20 22.69 -17.42
CA SER A 4 -25.54 21.47 -17.95
C SER A 4 -24.52 20.94 -16.93
N GLY A 5 -25.06 20.50 -15.79
CA GLY A 5 -24.33 19.65 -14.87
C GLY A 5 -24.20 18.27 -15.49
N ARG A 6 -23.00 17.91 -15.96
CA ARG A 6 -22.68 16.53 -16.28
C ARG A 6 -22.49 15.78 -14.96
N ASN A 7 -23.59 15.22 -14.46
CA ASN A 7 -23.58 14.18 -13.44
C ASN A 7 -22.76 13.00 -13.96
N LEU A 8 -21.54 12.88 -13.48
CA LEU A 8 -20.81 11.63 -13.50
C LEU A 8 -21.30 10.80 -12.32
N GLU A 9 -22.48 10.20 -12.45
CA GLU A 9 -22.85 9.06 -11.63
C GLU A 9 -21.92 7.91 -11.99
N PHE A 10 -20.81 7.82 -11.27
CA PHE A 10 -19.94 6.65 -11.32
C PHE A 10 -20.67 5.50 -10.61
N PHE A 11 -21.14 4.55 -11.40
CA PHE A 11 -21.49 3.20 -10.94
C PHE A 11 -20.31 2.63 -10.13
N VAL A 12 -20.44 2.61 -8.82
CA VAL A 12 -19.52 1.92 -7.92
C VAL A 12 -19.86 0.44 -7.95
N SER A 13 -19.19 -0.31 -8.83
CA SER A 13 -19.13 -1.77 -8.74
C SER A 13 -18.39 -2.16 -7.46
N LYS A 14 -18.96 -3.07 -6.67
CA LYS A 14 -18.38 -3.69 -5.46
C LYS A 14 -17.17 -4.60 -5.72
N SER A 15 -16.51 -4.50 -6.86
CA SER A 15 -15.30 -5.26 -7.19
C SER A 15 -14.07 -4.36 -7.14
N GLY A 16 -13.04 -4.79 -6.40
CA GLY A 16 -11.85 -4.05 -5.99
C GLY A 16 -11.37 -2.98 -6.98
N SER A 17 -11.27 -1.74 -6.49
CA SER A 17 -10.75 -0.62 -7.27
C SER A 17 -9.32 -0.91 -7.73
N LEU A 18 -9.06 -0.76 -9.03
CA LEU A 18 -7.72 -0.79 -9.60
C LEU A 18 -6.78 0.15 -8.79
N PRO A 19 -5.50 -0.21 -8.61
CA PRO A 19 -4.56 0.61 -7.84
C PRO A 19 -4.45 2.07 -8.32
N GLN A 20 -4.69 2.31 -9.62
CA GLN A 20 -4.78 3.64 -10.21
C GLN A 20 -5.98 4.44 -9.71
N THR A 21 -7.15 3.81 -9.57
CA THR A 21 -8.36 4.44 -9.03
C THR A 21 -8.17 4.80 -7.57
N LEU A 22 -7.46 3.97 -6.81
CA LEU A 22 -7.11 4.23 -5.43
C LEU A 22 -6.13 5.43 -5.33
N CYS A 23 -5.10 5.47 -6.18
CA CYS A 23 -4.16 6.58 -6.25
C CYS A 23 -4.83 7.91 -6.68
N LEU A 24 -5.78 7.85 -7.64
CA LEU A 24 -6.60 9.01 -8.04
C LEU A 24 -7.53 9.47 -6.92
N LYS A 25 -8.15 8.54 -6.19
CA LYS A 25 -8.92 8.84 -4.97
C LYS A 25 -8.03 9.52 -3.94
N TYR A 26 -6.85 8.99 -3.64
CA TYR A 26 -5.91 9.59 -2.68
C TYR A 26 -5.40 10.97 -3.11
N ALA A 27 -5.17 11.18 -4.40
CA ALA A 27 -4.74 12.46 -4.96
C ALA A 27 -5.86 13.52 -4.96
N ALA A 28 -7.11 13.11 -5.21
CA ALA A 28 -8.27 13.99 -5.31
C ALA A 28 -8.94 14.27 -3.96
N LEU A 29 -8.78 13.37 -2.98
CA LEU A 29 -9.48 13.42 -1.70
C LEU A 29 -8.53 13.89 -0.60
N GLY A 30 -8.27 15.19 -0.58
CA GLY A 30 -7.76 15.86 0.61
C GLY A 30 -8.75 15.88 1.79
N ASN A 31 -9.94 15.27 1.67
CA ASN A 31 -11.05 15.40 2.63
C ASN A 31 -12.03 14.20 2.73
N ASP A 32 -11.78 13.03 2.12
CA ASP A 32 -12.71 11.90 2.26
C ASP A 32 -12.45 11.08 3.53
N LYS A 33 -13.51 10.79 4.26
CA LYS A 33 -13.53 10.03 5.52
C LYS A 33 -13.53 8.51 5.29
N THR A 34 -13.44 8.06 4.04
CA THR A 34 -13.34 6.62 3.70
C THR A 34 -11.95 6.01 3.97
N ILE A 35 -11.01 6.77 4.57
CA ILE A 35 -9.68 6.32 5.01
C ILE A 35 -9.79 5.52 6.32
N ASP A 36 -10.79 4.64 6.45
CA ASP A 36 -11.00 3.88 7.68
C ASP A 36 -10.43 2.46 7.56
N SER A 37 -9.12 2.39 7.75
CA SER A 37 -8.46 1.23 8.34
C SER A 37 -7.36 1.61 9.35
N HIS A 38 -7.08 2.90 9.54
CA HIS A 38 -6.03 3.37 10.44
C HIS A 38 -6.63 4.06 11.64
N ARG A 39 -6.50 3.43 12.80
CA ARG A 39 -6.83 4.06 14.08
C ARG A 39 -6.00 5.34 14.34
N GLN A 40 -4.92 5.57 13.58
CA GLN A 40 -3.92 6.61 13.88
C GLN A 40 -3.76 7.74 12.84
N ILE A 41 -3.93 7.51 11.52
CA ILE A 41 -3.73 8.56 10.48
C ILE A 41 -5.06 9.19 10.04
N THR A 42 -5.82 9.74 10.98
CA THR A 42 -7.10 10.39 10.67
C THR A 42 -7.09 11.89 10.97
N LYS A 43 -6.04 12.39 11.63
CA LYS A 43 -5.93 13.80 11.97
C LYS A 43 -5.28 14.57 10.84
N LYS A 44 -5.74 15.79 10.64
CA LYS A 44 -5.23 16.71 9.61
C LYS A 44 -3.69 16.85 9.64
N LYS A 45 -3.11 16.94 10.85
CA LYS A 45 -1.66 17.06 11.04
C LYS A 45 -0.87 15.85 10.51
N ASP A 46 -1.45 14.65 10.57
CA ASP A 46 -0.80 13.44 10.08
C ASP A 46 -0.85 13.36 8.54
N LEU A 47 -1.84 14.00 7.92
CA LEU A 47 -2.03 14.05 6.46
C LEU A 47 -1.23 15.19 5.79
N GLU A 48 -0.94 16.29 6.50
CA GLU A 48 -0.24 17.46 5.97
C GLU A 48 1.09 17.11 5.26
N PRO A 49 1.98 16.25 5.80
CA PRO A 49 3.20 15.85 5.11
C PRO A 49 2.94 15.12 3.79
N TYR A 50 1.93 14.24 3.76
CA TYR A 50 1.55 13.51 2.54
C TYR A 50 0.97 14.45 1.48
N GLN A 51 0.05 15.33 1.89
CA GLN A 51 -0.53 16.34 1.00
C GLN A 51 0.54 17.25 0.40
N ARG A 52 1.52 17.67 1.20
CA ARG A 52 2.67 18.47 0.73
C ARG A 52 3.55 17.69 -0.25
N ALA A 53 3.83 16.41 0.01
CA ALA A 53 4.61 15.59 -0.92
C ALA A 53 3.88 15.40 -2.27
N TRP A 54 2.56 15.28 -2.23
CA TRP A 54 1.73 15.07 -3.42
C TRP A 54 1.44 16.35 -4.21
N SER A 55 1.58 17.53 -3.61
CA SER A 55 1.39 18.81 -4.31
C SER A 55 2.54 19.18 -5.25
N TYR A 56 3.71 18.55 -5.10
CA TYR A 56 4.84 18.80 -5.99
C TYR A 56 4.49 18.45 -7.45
N PRO A 57 4.96 19.26 -8.43
CA PRO A 57 4.71 19.01 -9.84
C PRO A 57 5.09 17.59 -10.25
N ARG A 58 4.15 16.90 -10.93
CA ARG A 58 4.27 15.52 -11.41
C ARG A 58 4.22 14.42 -10.35
N SER A 59 4.06 14.68 -9.05
CA SER A 59 3.95 13.63 -8.02
C SER A 59 2.85 12.60 -8.33
N ILE A 60 1.62 13.05 -8.57
CA ILE A 60 0.50 12.17 -8.92
C ILE A 60 0.77 11.41 -10.23
N ARG A 61 1.30 12.10 -11.24
CA ARG A 61 1.66 11.49 -12.53
C ARG A 61 2.68 10.36 -12.34
N SER A 62 3.69 10.58 -11.51
CA SER A 62 4.71 9.58 -11.20
C SER A 62 4.13 8.37 -10.47
N MET A 63 3.25 8.58 -9.47
CA MET A 63 2.57 7.47 -8.78
C MET A 63 1.72 6.63 -9.74
N LEU A 64 0.94 7.27 -10.62
CA LEU A 64 0.15 6.54 -11.62
C LEU A 64 1.02 5.81 -12.65
N ASN A 65 2.12 6.42 -13.05
CA ASN A 65 3.06 5.81 -13.98
C ASN A 65 3.74 4.57 -13.40
N TRP A 66 3.93 4.48 -12.08
CA TRP A 66 4.41 3.25 -11.44
C TRP A 66 3.48 2.07 -11.71
N TYR A 67 2.17 2.26 -11.52
CA TYR A 67 1.17 1.21 -11.82
C TYR A 67 1.09 0.91 -13.32
N ARG A 68 1.15 1.93 -14.18
CA ARG A 68 1.18 1.72 -15.64
C ARG A 68 2.40 0.91 -16.05
N ALA A 69 3.57 1.20 -15.47
CA ALA A 69 4.80 0.49 -15.79
C ALA A 69 4.73 -0.99 -15.39
N ALA A 70 4.14 -1.32 -14.24
CA ALA A 70 3.95 -2.71 -13.83
C ALA A 70 3.13 -3.54 -14.83
N VAL A 71 2.18 -2.91 -15.55
CA VAL A 71 1.33 -3.57 -16.56
C VAL A 71 1.96 -3.55 -17.95
N LEU A 72 2.48 -2.39 -18.37
CA LEU A 72 2.99 -2.16 -19.73
C LEU A 72 4.42 -2.67 -19.92
N PHE A 73 5.21 -2.72 -18.85
CA PHE A 73 6.63 -3.09 -18.88
C PHE A 73 6.93 -4.08 -17.74
N PRO A 74 6.31 -5.27 -17.73
CA PRO A 74 6.52 -6.24 -16.67
C PRO A 74 7.99 -6.70 -16.61
N PRO A 75 8.58 -6.83 -15.41
CA PRO A 75 9.98 -7.22 -15.28
C PRO A 75 10.20 -8.66 -15.74
N LYS A 76 11.36 -8.92 -16.35
CA LYS A 76 11.81 -10.30 -16.62
C LYS A 76 12.17 -10.96 -15.29
N LEU A 77 11.45 -12.01 -14.92
CA LEU A 77 11.75 -12.76 -13.70
C LEU A 77 13.05 -13.58 -13.88
N PRO A 78 13.93 -13.65 -12.86
CA PRO A 78 15.12 -14.48 -12.92
C PRO A 78 14.75 -15.97 -13.01
N LYS A 79 15.62 -16.76 -13.66
CA LYS A 79 15.44 -18.22 -13.77
C LYS A 79 15.45 -18.88 -12.41
N ASN A 80 16.40 -18.48 -11.54
CA ASN A 80 16.40 -18.85 -10.14
C ASN A 80 15.61 -17.80 -9.35
N LYS A 81 14.52 -18.23 -8.71
CA LYS A 81 13.66 -17.36 -7.89
C LYS A 81 13.99 -17.45 -6.40
N LYS A 82 15.00 -18.23 -6.01
CA LYS A 82 15.43 -18.39 -4.62
C LYS A 82 16.33 -17.24 -4.20
N ILE A 83 15.98 -16.62 -3.07
CA ILE A 83 16.77 -15.61 -2.38
C ILE A 83 17.51 -16.31 -1.23
N LEU A 84 18.85 -16.21 -1.24
CA LEU A 84 19.72 -16.91 -0.30
C LEU A 84 19.96 -16.11 0.99
N ASN A 85 19.95 -14.78 0.90
CA ASN A 85 20.16 -13.90 2.03
C ASN A 85 19.03 -14.07 3.07
N PRO A 86 19.30 -13.85 4.36
CA PRO A 86 18.25 -13.81 5.39
C PRO A 86 17.19 -12.77 5.03
N VAL A 87 15.91 -13.17 5.10
CA VAL A 87 14.78 -12.28 4.83
C VAL A 87 13.68 -12.53 5.87
N LYS A 88 13.20 -11.46 6.49
CA LYS A 88 12.03 -11.50 7.37
C LYS A 88 10.87 -10.71 6.77
N ILE A 89 9.73 -11.37 6.61
CA ILE A 89 8.48 -10.78 6.12
C ILE A 89 7.61 -10.40 7.31
N PHE A 90 7.35 -9.11 7.47
CA PHE A 90 6.33 -8.61 8.39
C PHE A 90 5.02 -8.38 7.63
N TRP A 91 3.89 -8.87 8.15
CA TRP A 91 2.62 -8.84 7.43
C TRP A 91 1.43 -8.48 8.31
N GLY A 92 0.59 -7.57 7.84
CA GLY A 92 -0.67 -7.20 8.47
C GLY A 92 -1.79 -8.13 8.00
N GLU A 93 -2.30 -8.99 8.86
CA GLU A 93 -3.29 -10.02 8.48
C GLU A 93 -4.72 -9.47 8.32
N ARG A 94 -4.93 -8.17 8.61
CA ARG A 94 -6.17 -7.42 8.34
C ARG A 94 -6.00 -6.46 7.15
N ASP A 95 -5.01 -6.69 6.28
CA ASP A 95 -4.80 -5.89 5.08
C ASP A 95 -6.01 -5.99 4.11
N PRO A 96 -6.68 -4.87 3.77
CA PRO A 96 -7.83 -4.88 2.87
C PRO A 96 -7.46 -4.99 1.38
N PHE A 97 -6.17 -4.86 1.03
CA PHE A 97 -5.67 -4.85 -0.34
C PHE A 97 -4.93 -6.14 -0.71
N LEU A 98 -4.16 -6.71 0.22
CA LEU A 98 -3.36 -7.92 0.00
C LEU A 98 -3.83 -9.07 0.88
N LYS A 99 -3.96 -10.25 0.28
CA LYS A 99 -4.35 -11.45 1.02
C LYS A 99 -3.19 -11.98 1.87
N THR A 100 -3.48 -12.43 3.10
CA THR A 100 -2.47 -12.98 4.02
C THR A 100 -1.71 -14.17 3.42
N GLU A 101 -2.35 -14.99 2.59
CA GLU A 101 -1.70 -16.09 1.90
C GLU A 101 -0.57 -15.62 0.98
N MET A 102 -0.62 -14.39 0.45
CA MET A 102 0.44 -13.86 -0.41
C MET A 102 1.75 -13.70 0.36
N GLY A 103 1.69 -13.19 1.60
CA GLY A 103 2.85 -13.08 2.48
C GLY A 103 3.43 -14.45 2.81
N ARG A 104 2.60 -15.38 3.27
CA ARG A 104 3.02 -16.76 3.60
C ARG A 104 3.60 -17.50 2.40
N ASN A 105 2.94 -17.42 1.25
CA ASN A 105 3.40 -18.06 0.01
C ASN A 105 4.72 -17.52 -0.51
N SER A 106 5.12 -16.31 -0.09
CA SER A 106 6.40 -15.72 -0.49
C SER A 106 7.59 -16.45 0.16
N LEU A 107 7.39 -17.15 1.29
CA LEU A 107 8.43 -17.95 1.94
C LEU A 107 9.03 -19.01 1.01
N ARG A 108 8.27 -19.54 0.04
CA ARG A 108 8.79 -20.54 -0.93
C ARG A 108 9.95 -20.00 -1.78
N PHE A 109 10.06 -18.68 -1.91
CA PHE A 109 11.12 -18.01 -2.65
C PHE A 109 12.34 -17.70 -1.78
N LEU A 110 12.27 -17.94 -0.47
CA LEU A 110 13.34 -17.65 0.48
C LEU A 110 14.00 -18.96 0.89
N GLU A 111 15.32 -18.94 1.04
CA GLU A 111 16.06 -20.06 1.64
C GLU A 111 16.09 -19.92 3.16
N ASN A 112 16.41 -18.72 3.64
CA ASN A 112 16.48 -18.36 5.06
C ASN A 112 15.38 -17.34 5.39
N GLY A 113 14.12 -17.76 5.22
CA GLY A 113 12.94 -16.90 5.33
C GLY A 113 12.22 -17.01 6.67
N GLU A 114 11.96 -15.88 7.32
CA GLU A 114 11.08 -15.77 8.49
C GLU A 114 9.78 -15.03 8.11
N TYR A 115 8.67 -15.38 8.74
CA TYR A 115 7.39 -14.67 8.58
C TYR A 115 6.82 -14.30 9.96
N GLN A 116 6.42 -13.04 10.09
CA GLN A 116 5.75 -12.51 11.27
C GLN A 116 4.44 -11.83 10.85
N GLY A 117 3.36 -12.58 10.97
CA GLY A 117 1.99 -12.05 10.85
C GLY A 117 1.61 -11.26 12.10
N SER A 118 0.81 -10.21 11.92
CA SER A 118 0.31 -9.40 13.02
C SER A 118 -1.11 -8.94 12.74
N THR A 119 -1.85 -8.68 13.81
CA THR A 119 -3.21 -8.12 13.77
C THR A 119 -3.17 -6.63 13.41
N ALA A 120 -2.68 -6.33 12.21
CA ALA A 120 -2.48 -5.01 11.64
C ALA A 120 -3.01 -4.98 10.21
N THR A 121 -3.16 -3.79 9.65
CA THR A 121 -3.63 -3.56 8.27
C THR A 121 -2.43 -3.42 7.32
N HIS A 122 -2.62 -2.77 6.16
CA HIS A 122 -1.57 -2.56 5.17
C HIS A 122 -0.38 -1.73 5.69
N TRP A 123 -0.60 -0.86 6.67
CA TRP A 123 0.41 0.11 7.12
C TRP A 123 0.92 -0.21 8.53
N LEU A 124 1.66 -1.31 8.66
CA LEU A 124 2.13 -1.84 9.94
C LEU A 124 2.89 -0.81 10.80
N HIS A 125 3.67 0.07 10.15
CA HIS A 125 4.45 1.12 10.82
C HIS A 125 3.58 2.17 11.52
N HIS A 126 2.31 2.31 11.12
CA HIS A 126 1.34 3.17 11.81
C HIS A 126 0.48 2.41 12.80
N ASP A 127 0.16 1.15 12.49
CA ASP A 127 -0.76 0.37 13.32
C ASP A 127 -0.10 -0.19 14.58
N ILE A 128 1.14 -0.67 14.47
CA ILE A 128 1.87 -1.37 15.53
C ILE A 128 3.36 -0.99 15.59
N PRO A 129 3.73 0.31 15.59
CA PRO A 129 5.13 0.73 15.61
C PRO A 129 5.92 0.13 16.78
N GLU A 130 5.26 -0.08 17.91
CA GLU A 130 5.89 -0.51 19.16
C GLU A 130 6.26 -2.00 19.14
N ILE A 131 5.65 -2.75 18.22
CA ILE A 131 5.96 -4.16 17.95
C ILE A 131 6.90 -4.25 16.74
N LEU A 132 6.63 -3.48 15.69
CA LEU A 132 7.35 -3.56 14.42
C LEU A 132 8.79 -3.04 14.55
N ASN A 133 9.00 -1.87 15.15
CA ASN A 133 10.31 -1.22 15.17
C ASN A 133 11.36 -2.04 15.93
N PRO A 134 11.10 -2.57 17.15
CA PRO A 134 12.06 -3.43 17.83
C PRO A 134 12.33 -4.73 17.06
N ALA A 135 11.32 -5.32 16.43
CA ALA A 135 11.47 -6.56 15.68
C ALA A 135 12.30 -6.38 14.39
N ILE A 136 12.17 -5.22 13.70
CA ILE A 136 13.05 -4.85 12.59
C ILE A 136 14.47 -4.66 13.09
N TYR A 137 14.66 -3.90 14.18
CA TYR A 137 15.98 -3.62 14.74
C TYR A 137 16.69 -4.92 15.12
N GLU A 138 16.02 -5.82 15.85
CA GLU A 138 16.56 -7.12 16.26
C GLU A 138 16.98 -7.96 15.05
N PHE A 139 16.17 -8.01 13.99
CA PHE A 139 16.50 -8.75 12.78
C PHE A 139 17.75 -8.21 12.07
N LEU A 140 17.93 -6.89 12.06
CA LEU A 140 19.07 -6.23 11.40
C LEU A 140 20.38 -6.34 12.19
N GLN A 141 20.35 -6.71 13.47
CA GLN A 141 21.56 -6.91 14.30
C GLN A 141 22.13 -8.33 14.22
N ARG A 142 21.53 -9.23 13.43
CA ARG A 142 21.92 -10.63 13.31
C ARG A 142 23.06 -10.85 12.32
#